data_AF-A0A085G7G9-F1
#
_entry.id   AF-A0A085G7G9-F1
#
_cell.length_a   1.000
_cell.length_b   1.000
_cell.length_c   1.000
_cell.angle_alpha   90.00
_cell.angle_beta   90.00
_cell.angle_gamma   90.00
#
_symmetry.space_group_name_H-M   'P 1'
#
loop_
_entity.id
_entity.type
_entity.pdbx_description
1 polymer ?
#
loop_
_entity_poly.entity_id
_entity_poly.type
_entity_poly.pdbx_seq_one_letter_code
_entity_poly.pdbx_strand_id
1 'polypeptide(L)' 'MGDEIYQIDSDRCTECVGHYDKPTCQSVCPIDNTIIVDALHTETNEQLWDKFVLLHHAAQL' A
#
# COMPACT_ATOMS: atom_id res chain seq x y z
N MET A 1 9.46 6.05 -16.67
CA MET A 1 9.87 4.91 -15.82
C MET A 1 8.67 3.97 -15.82
N GLY A 2 8.83 2.74 -16.34
CA GLY A 2 7.76 1.91 -16.90
C GLY A 2 8.15 1.65 -18.36
N ASP A 3 8.69 0.49 -18.72
CA ASP A 3 8.08 -0.85 -18.60
C ASP A 3 8.91 -1.91 -17.82
N GLU A 4 9.99 -1.52 -17.14
CA GLU A 4 10.96 -2.48 -16.56
C GLU A 4 10.79 -2.74 -15.05
N ILE A 5 9.91 -2.01 -14.36
CA ILE A 5 9.69 -2.12 -12.91
C ILE A 5 8.21 -2.09 -12.55
N TYR A 6 7.83 -2.81 -11.49
CA TYR A 6 6.51 -2.70 -10.89
C TYR A 6 6.44 -1.46 -9.99
N GLN A 7 5.34 -0.71 -10.08
CA GLN A 7 5.08 0.47 -9.26
C GLN A 7 3.83 0.27 -8.42
N ILE A 8 3.87 0.70 -7.16
CA ILE A 8 2.71 0.72 -6.26
C ILE A 8 1.98 2.05 -6.47
N ASP A 9 0.66 1.97 -6.61
CA ASP A 9 -0.22 3.12 -6.64
C ASP A 9 -0.49 3.61 -5.21
N SER A 10 0.02 4.80 -4.86
CA SER A 10 -0.09 5.39 -3.52
C SER A 10 -1.54 5.65 -3.10
N ASP A 11 -2.45 5.92 -4.04
CA ASP A 11 -3.86 6.17 -3.74
C ASP A 11 -4.59 4.88 -3.30
N ARG A 12 -3.99 3.72 -3.56
CA ARG A 12 -4.54 2.39 -3.24
C ARG A 12 -3.73 1.63 -2.20
N CYS A 13 -2.53 2.10 -1.87
CA CYS A 13 -1.69 1.48 -0.86
C CYS A 13 -2.21 1.84 0.54
N THR A 14 -2.61 0.83 1.32
CA THR A 14 -2.95 0.99 2.74
C THR A 14 -1.84 0.46 3.66
N GLU A 15 -0.66 0.19 3.11
CA GLU A 15 0.43 -0.53 3.81
C GLU A 15 -0.04 -1.87 4.44
N CYS A 16 -1.09 -2.46 3.85
CA CYS A 16 -1.82 -3.63 4.34
C CYS A 16 -2.64 -3.43 5.63
N VAL A 17 -2.71 -2.21 6.17
CA VAL A 17 -3.63 -1.86 7.26
C VAL A 17 -5.06 -2.21 6.85
N GLY A 18 -5.78 -2.89 7.76
CA GLY A 18 -7.12 -3.43 7.52
C GLY A 18 -7.17 -4.87 7.01
N HIS A 19 -6.03 -5.41 6.53
CA HIS A 19 -5.93 -6.78 6.03
C HIS A 19 -4.91 -7.63 6.81
N TYR A 20 -3.70 -7.10 7.03
CA TYR A 20 -2.58 -7.82 7.64
C TYR A 20 -1.74 -6.88 8.53
N ASP A 21 -1.01 -7.45 9.50
CA ASP A 21 -0.13 -6.69 10.39
C ASP A 21 1.15 -6.18 9.72
N LYS A 22 1.50 -6.74 8.55
CA LYS A 22 2.72 -6.41 7.79
C LYS A 22 2.44 -6.31 6.29
N PRO A 23 3.19 -5.48 5.55
CA PRO A 23 3.08 -5.40 4.10
C PRO A 23 3.39 -6.74 3.44
N THR A 24 2.39 -7.29 2.74
CA THR A 24 2.52 -8.57 2.03
C THR A 24 3.48 -8.44 0.84
N CYS A 25 3.47 -7.30 0.15
CA CYS A 25 4.40 -7.00 -0.94
C CYS A 25 5.88 -7.11 -0.52
N GLN A 26 6.24 -6.60 0.67
CA GLN A 26 7.58 -6.76 1.24
C GLN A 26 7.86 -8.22 1.63
N SER A 27 6.87 -8.93 2.16
CA SER A 27 7.02 -10.31 2.65
C SER A 27 7.26 -11.33 1.53
N VAL A 28 6.74 -11.06 0.32
CA VAL A 28 6.86 -11.97 -0.83
C VAL A 28 7.94 -11.54 -1.83
N CYS A 29 8.46 -10.31 -1.73
CA CYS A 29 9.46 -9.82 -2.67
C CYS A 29 10.75 -10.65 -2.53
N PRO A 30 11.27 -11.27 -3.61
CA PRO A 30 12.49 -12.07 -3.53
C PRO A 30 13.77 -11.23 -3.40
N ILE A 31 13.65 -9.89 -3.50
CA ILE A 31 14.77 -8.95 -3.43
C ILE A 31 14.51 -8.00 -2.26
N ASP A 32 15.33 -8.12 -1.21
CA ASP A 32 15.23 -7.30 -0.01
C ASP A 32 15.35 -5.80 -0.33
N ASN A 33 14.56 -4.97 0.36
CA ASN A 33 14.54 -3.50 0.23
C ASN A 33 14.18 -2.95 -1.17
N THR A 34 13.51 -3.74 -2.01
CA THR A 34 12.99 -3.26 -3.31
C THR A 34 11.70 -2.45 -3.17
N ILE A 35 10.91 -2.74 -2.13
CA ILE A 35 9.69 -2.00 -1.82
C ILE A 35 10.05 -0.88 -0.84
N ILE A 36 10.18 0.33 -1.37
CA ILE A 36 10.52 1.54 -0.63
C ILE A 36 9.27 2.32 -0.24
N VAL A 37 9.29 2.92 0.96
CA VAL A 37 8.24 3.84 1.39
C VAL A 37 8.41 5.16 0.65
N ASP A 38 7.33 5.66 0.06
CA ASP A 38 7.34 6.94 -0.61
C ASP A 38 7.32 8.09 0.42
N ALA A 39 8.42 8.85 0.48
CA ALA A 39 8.57 9.98 1.39
C ALA A 39 7.56 11.12 1.13
N LEU A 40 6.97 11.19 -0.07
CA LEU A 40 5.92 12.17 -0.39
C LEU A 40 4.53 11.71 0.06
N HIS A 41 4.34 10.42 0.35
CA HIS A 41 3.07 9.81 0.72
C HIS A 41 3.20 9.10 2.07
N THR A 42 3.81 9.76 3.06
CA THR A 42 3.86 9.24 4.43
C THR A 42 2.52 9.44 5.12
N GLU A 43 1.92 8.33 5.59
CA GLU A 43 0.59 8.32 6.19
C GLU A 43 0.64 7.72 7.61
N THR A 44 -0.28 8.14 8.47
CA THR A 44 -0.48 7.53 9.79
C THR A 44 -1.35 6.28 9.69
N ASN A 45 -1.32 5.41 10.70
CA ASN A 45 -2.20 4.25 10.78
C ASN A 45 -3.69 4.61 10.66
N GLU A 46 -4.11 5.74 11.22
CA GLU A 46 -5.49 6.23 11.10
C GLU A 46 -5.84 6.62 9.66
N GLN A 47 -4.94 7.32 8.96
CA GLN A 47 -5.12 7.68 7.55
C GLN A 47 -5.19 6.45 6.64
N LEU A 48 -4.33 5.46 6.87
CA LEU A 48 -4.31 4.20 6.13
C LEU A 48 -5.59 3.38 6.38
N TRP A 49 -6.13 3.41 7.60
CA TRP A 49 -7.40 2.80 7.94
C TRP A 49 -8.57 3.48 7.22
N ASP A 50 -8.63 4.82 7.23
CA ASP A 50 -9.67 5.57 6.52
C ASP A 50 -9.63 5.27 5.02
N LYS A 51 -8.43 5.18 4.43
CA LYS A 51 -8.24 4.77 3.02
C LYS A 51 -8.77 3.35 2.77
N PHE A 52 -8.46 2.40 3.65
CA PHE A 52 -9.01 1.03 3.57
C PHE A 52 -10.54 1.04 3.57
N VAL A 53 -11.16 1.78 4.49
CA VAL A 53 -12.62 1.91 4.57
C VAL A 53 -13.16 2.48 3.27
N LEU A 54 -12.59 3.57 2.73
CA LEU A 54 -13.03 4.16 1.46
C LEU A 54 -12.93 3.18 0.29
N LEU A 55 -11.80 2.48 0.13
CA LEU A 55 -11.57 1.54 -0.96
C LEU A 55 -12.53 0.34 -0.94
N HIS A 56 -12.90 -0.14 0.25
CA HIS A 56 -13.76 -1.33 0.39
C HIS A 56 -15.24 -1.00 0.57
N HIS A 57 -15.60 0.15 1.15
CA HIS A 57 -17.00 0.58 1.27
C HIS A 57 -17.52 1.27 0.01
N ALA A 58 -16.68 1.96 -0.77
CA ALA A 58 -17.11 2.53 -2.05
C ALA A 58 -17.48 1.45 -3.08
N ALA A 59 -17.03 0.20 -2.90
CA ALA A 59 -17.40 -0.93 -3.74
C ALA A 59 -18.82 -1.48 -3.47
N GLN A 60 -19.56 -0.94 -2.48
CA GLN A 60 -20.92 -1.37 -2.11
C GLN A 60 -22.02 -0.34 -2.44
N LEU A 61 -21.70 0.73 -3.20
CA LEU A 61 -22.67 1.68 -3.77
C LEU A 61 -22.68 1.58 -5.30
#